data_AF-X0AUX9-F1
#
_entry.id   AF-X0AUX9-F1
#
_cell.length_a   1.000
_cell.length_b   1.000
_cell.length_c   1.000
_cell.angle_alpha   90.00
_cell.angle_beta   90.00
_cell.angle_gamma   90.00
#
_symmetry.space_group_name_H-M   'P 1'
#
loop_
_entity.id
_entity.type
_entity.pdbx_description
1 polymer ?
#
loop_
_entity_poly.entity_id
_entity_poly.type
_entity_poly.pdbx_seq_one_letter_code
_entity_poly.pdbx_strand_id
1 'polypeptide(L)'
;MPFKRFKNEKEKKRARQAFVRQEAIRLQGTMESLDKTPARPFAVMSDTHQGPDASNIDHTDSDARQAFLFAMAVTLDCFDYPKFATVKKITTNVLCDHLAQAGFASVSEQSFNFDIDCFVWNQYFSDLGDEAPECPWMPYYGSNRYEHVGRVSEVYQQWRHDQGLPFVSPHTQLDVPE
;
A
#
# COMPACT_ATOMS: atom_id res chain seq x y z
N MET A 1 12.62 28.88 -9.09
CA MET A 1 12.68 28.14 -10.37
C MET A 1 11.32 28.23 -11.05
N PRO A 2 11.23 28.42 -12.38
CA PRO A 2 9.94 28.66 -13.03
C PRO A 2 9.21 27.33 -13.27
N PHE A 3 7.93 27.26 -12.87
CA PHE A 3 7.05 26.15 -13.16
C PHE A 3 6.79 26.08 -14.68
N LYS A 4 7.31 25.05 -15.36
CA LYS A 4 6.91 24.75 -16.74
C LYS A 4 5.44 24.35 -16.74
N ARG A 5 4.58 25.17 -17.36
CA ARG A 5 3.19 24.80 -17.68
C ARG A 5 3.23 23.68 -18.74
N PHE A 6 2.84 22.47 -18.34
CA PHE A 6 2.68 21.35 -19.26
C PHE A 6 1.52 21.62 -20.21
N LYS A 7 1.74 21.44 -21.52
CA LYS A 7 0.78 21.84 -22.57
C LYS A 7 -0.28 20.78 -22.84
N ASN A 8 -0.10 19.55 -22.35
CA ASN A 8 -1.14 18.50 -22.42
C ASN A 8 -0.99 17.47 -21.27
N GLU A 9 -2.06 16.71 -21.03
CA GLU A 9 -2.12 15.64 -20.01
C GLU A 9 -1.10 14.51 -20.25
N LYS A 10 -0.72 14.25 -21.50
CA LYS A 10 0.29 13.23 -21.85
C LYS A 10 1.69 13.62 -21.39
N GLU A 11 2.06 14.90 -21.47
CA GLU A 11 3.31 15.45 -20.94
C GLU A 11 3.32 15.46 -19.42
N LYS A 12 2.18 15.75 -18.80
CA LYS A 12 2.03 15.71 -17.34
C LYS A 12 2.14 14.28 -16.81
N LYS A 13 1.56 13.29 -17.50
CA LYS A 13 1.69 11.86 -17.20
C LYS A 13 3.15 11.40 -17.35
N ARG A 14 3.83 11.79 -18.44
CA ARG A 14 5.26 11.50 -18.65
C ARG A 14 6.16 12.15 -17.60
N ALA A 15 5.88 13.39 -17.20
CA ALA A 15 6.65 14.09 -16.17
C ALA A 15 6.44 13.46 -14.78
N ARG A 16 5.23 12.99 -14.47
CA ARG A 16 4.93 12.24 -13.24
C ARG A 16 5.62 10.87 -13.23
N GLN A 17 5.55 10.13 -14.33
CA GLN A 17 6.28 8.87 -14.49
C GLN A 17 7.79 9.06 -14.39
N ALA A 18 8.33 10.14 -14.98
CA ALA A 18 9.75 10.47 -14.88
C ALA A 18 10.15 10.85 -13.44
N PHE A 19 9.31 11.59 -12.72
CA PHE A 19 9.54 11.94 -11.32
C PHE A 19 9.51 10.71 -10.40
N VAL A 20 8.51 9.84 -10.56
CA VAL A 20 8.41 8.58 -9.78
C VAL A 20 9.56 7.64 -10.11
N ARG A 21 9.97 7.55 -11.38
CA ARG A 21 11.16 6.79 -11.78
C ARG A 21 12.45 7.37 -11.17
N GLN A 22 12.58 8.69 -11.10
CA GLN A 22 13.71 9.34 -10.43
C GLN A 22 13.71 9.10 -8.92
N GLU A 23 12.54 9.12 -8.28
CA GLU A 23 12.42 8.78 -6.85
C GLU A 23 12.72 7.31 -6.57
N ALA A 24 12.26 6.39 -7.42
CA ALA A 24 12.59 4.96 -7.32
C ALA A 24 14.11 4.72 -7.47
N ILE A 25 14.75 5.39 -8.43
CA ILE A 25 16.21 5.36 -8.60
C ILE A 25 16.93 6.00 -7.41
N ARG A 26 16.41 7.11 -6.87
CA ARG A 26 16.98 7.78 -5.68
C ARG A 26 16.94 6.84 -4.47
N LEU A 27 15.82 6.17 -4.26
CA LEU A 27 15.64 5.20 -3.17
C LEU A 27 16.56 3.98 -3.35
N GLN A 28 16.73 3.48 -4.59
CA GLN A 28 17.73 2.43 -4.91
C GLN A 28 19.17 2.89 -4.66
N GLY A 29 19.54 4.11 -5.06
CA GLY A 29 20.88 4.66 -4.82
C GLY A 29 21.21 4.88 -3.35
N THR A 30 20.21 5.13 -2.49
CA THR A 30 20.40 5.11 -1.02
C THR A 30 20.70 3.72 -0.47
N MET A 31 20.24 2.65 -1.13
CA MET A 31 20.54 1.27 -0.73
C MET A 31 21.92 0.83 -1.21
N GLU A 32 22.38 1.29 -2.38
CA GLU A 32 23.73 0.96 -2.92
C GLU A 32 24.89 1.65 -2.17
N SER A 33 24.62 2.66 -1.33
CA SER A 33 25.63 3.34 -0.51
C SER A 33 26.14 2.49 0.66
N LEU A 34 25.55 1.33 0.95
CA LEU A 34 25.86 0.52 2.12
C LEU A 34 26.76 -0.69 1.89
N ASP A 35 27.18 -0.99 0.64
CA ASP A 35 28.16 -2.06 0.43
C ASP A 35 29.16 -1.76 -0.69
N LYS A 36 30.38 -1.43 -0.28
CA LYS A 36 31.56 -1.48 -1.14
C LYS A 36 32.00 -2.93 -1.25
N THR A 37 32.01 -3.51 -2.46
CA THR A 37 33.11 -4.34 -3.03
C THR A 37 32.79 -4.67 -4.51
N PRO A 38 33.77 -4.66 -5.46
CA PRO A 38 33.49 -4.65 -6.90
C PRO A 38 33.74 -6.00 -7.61
N ALA A 39 32.97 -6.33 -8.65
CA ALA A 39 33.44 -7.01 -9.87
C ALA A 39 32.33 -7.28 -10.92
N ARG A 40 32.34 -6.44 -11.98
CA ARG A 40 32.47 -6.82 -13.42
C ARG A 40 31.40 -7.71 -14.12
N PRO A 41 31.38 -7.69 -15.48
CA PRO A 41 30.17 -7.35 -16.24
C PRO A 41 29.66 -8.51 -17.11
N PHE A 42 28.58 -8.21 -17.86
CA PHE A 42 27.90 -9.00 -18.91
C PHE A 42 26.59 -9.68 -18.48
N ALA A 43 25.52 -9.03 -18.94
CA ALA A 43 24.37 -9.60 -19.62
C ALA A 43 23.98 -11.04 -19.26
N VAL A 44 22.87 -11.17 -18.53
CA VAL A 44 21.88 -12.20 -18.84
C VAL A 44 20.52 -11.51 -18.88
N MET A 45 19.97 -11.35 -20.09
CA MET A 45 18.53 -11.24 -20.25
C MET A 45 18.00 -12.64 -19.94
N SER A 46 17.51 -12.85 -18.72
CA SER A 46 16.78 -14.06 -18.34
C SER A 46 15.30 -13.73 -18.36
N ASP A 47 14.55 -14.50 -19.15
CA ASP A 47 13.10 -14.60 -19.09
C ASP A 47 12.64 -14.85 -17.65
N THR A 48 11.97 -13.87 -17.05
CA THR A 48 10.89 -14.02 -16.06
C THR A 48 10.44 -12.62 -15.68
N HIS A 49 9.13 -12.38 -15.67
CA HIS A 49 8.55 -11.22 -14.98
C HIS A 49 8.76 -11.39 -13.46
N GLN A 50 10.00 -11.36 -12.99
CA GLN A 50 10.30 -11.29 -11.56
C GLN A 50 9.90 -9.89 -11.11
N GLY A 51 8.72 -9.82 -10.48
CA GLY A 51 8.28 -8.64 -9.75
C GLY A 51 9.31 -8.22 -8.68
N PRO A 52 9.16 -7.02 -8.11
CA PRO A 52 10.00 -6.60 -6.98
C PRO A 52 10.00 -7.68 -5.87
N ASP A 53 11.15 -7.87 -5.22
CA ASP A 53 11.28 -8.85 -4.13
C ASP A 53 10.58 -8.33 -2.86
N ALA A 54 9.64 -9.13 -2.34
CA ALA A 54 8.87 -8.80 -1.14
C ALA A 54 9.59 -9.16 0.17
N SER A 55 10.70 -9.91 0.12
CA SER A 55 11.36 -10.48 1.30
C SER A 55 11.89 -9.44 2.29
N ASN A 56 12.23 -8.24 1.81
CA ASN A 56 12.84 -7.17 2.62
C ASN A 56 11.85 -6.06 2.99
N ILE A 57 10.56 -6.29 2.81
CA ILE A 57 9.53 -5.28 3.08
C ILE A 57 9.05 -5.44 4.50
N ASP A 58 9.03 -4.33 5.23
CA ASP A 58 8.29 -4.27 6.47
C ASP A 58 6.79 -4.41 6.17
N HIS A 59 6.28 -5.63 6.35
CA HIS A 59 4.88 -5.96 6.09
C HIS A 59 3.93 -5.34 7.11
N THR A 60 4.44 -4.72 8.19
CA THR A 60 3.63 -3.99 9.18
C THR A 60 3.44 -2.52 8.79
N ASP A 61 4.33 -1.97 7.97
CA ASP A 61 4.28 -0.60 7.48
C ASP A 61 3.39 -0.46 6.22
N SER A 62 2.36 0.39 6.32
CA SER A 62 1.43 0.66 5.21
C SER A 62 2.09 1.42 4.05
N ASP A 63 3.03 2.32 4.35
CA ASP A 63 3.71 3.08 3.30
C ASP A 63 4.62 2.15 2.49
N ALA A 64 5.29 1.22 3.17
CA ALA A 64 6.11 0.19 2.52
C ALA A 64 5.26 -0.73 1.63
N ARG A 65 4.10 -1.21 2.11
CA ARG A 65 3.16 -2.03 1.31
C ARG A 65 2.64 -1.28 0.09
N GLN A 66 2.28 0.01 0.22
CA GLN A 66 1.79 0.81 -0.90
C GLN A 66 2.87 1.12 -1.93
N ALA A 67 4.11 1.41 -1.48
CA ALA A 67 5.25 1.58 -2.38
C ALA A 67 5.50 0.30 -3.20
N PHE A 68 5.38 -0.87 -2.58
CA PHE A 68 5.50 -2.14 -3.28
C PHE A 68 4.40 -2.38 -4.31
N LEU A 69 3.14 -2.08 -3.97
CA LEU A 69 2.03 -2.15 -4.91
C LEU A 69 2.32 -1.31 -6.16
N PHE A 70 2.82 -0.08 -5.98
CA PHE A 70 3.18 0.78 -7.10
C PHE A 70 4.34 0.22 -7.93
N ALA A 71 5.37 -0.32 -7.27
CA ALA A 71 6.48 -0.97 -7.97
C ALA A 71 6.00 -2.17 -8.81
N MET A 72 5.14 -3.02 -8.24
CA MET A 72 4.54 -4.15 -8.94
C MET A 72 3.69 -3.70 -10.14
N ALA A 73 2.83 -2.69 -9.94
CA ALA A 73 2.00 -2.15 -11.01
C ALA A 73 2.81 -1.53 -12.16
N VAL A 74 3.98 -0.96 -11.86
CA VAL A 74 4.92 -0.49 -12.89
C VAL A 74 5.56 -1.66 -13.63
N THR A 75 5.95 -2.73 -12.93
CA THR A 75 6.53 -3.94 -13.56
C THR A 75 5.53 -4.64 -14.48
N LEU A 76 4.25 -4.62 -14.13
CA LEU A 76 3.16 -5.19 -14.94
C LEU A 76 2.58 -4.20 -15.97
N ASP A 77 3.18 -3.02 -16.14
CA ASP A 77 2.74 -1.93 -17.03
C ASP A 77 1.25 -1.55 -16.86
N CYS A 78 0.72 -1.66 -15.65
CA CYS A 78 -0.68 -1.40 -15.33
C CYS A 78 -0.89 -0.26 -14.31
N PHE A 79 0.17 0.51 -14.03
CA PHE A 79 0.10 1.62 -13.07
C PHE A 79 -0.89 2.73 -13.48
N ASP A 80 -1.95 2.82 -12.69
CA ASP A 80 -2.99 3.86 -12.71
C ASP A 80 -3.27 4.36 -11.28
N TYR A 81 -2.83 5.59 -10.98
CA TYR A 81 -3.04 6.20 -9.66
C TYR A 81 -4.51 6.61 -9.40
N PRO A 82 -5.25 7.22 -10.35
CA PRO A 82 -6.69 7.42 -10.19
C PRO A 82 -7.48 6.15 -9.85
N LYS A 83 -7.16 5.02 -10.49
CA LYS A 83 -7.73 3.71 -10.16
C LYS A 83 -7.40 3.34 -8.72
N PHE A 84 -6.14 3.45 -8.32
CA PHE A 84 -5.70 3.14 -6.94
C PHE A 84 -6.46 3.97 -5.91
N ALA A 85 -6.54 5.29 -6.10
CA ALA A 85 -7.25 6.18 -5.19
C ALA A 85 -8.75 5.85 -5.09
N THR A 86 -9.38 5.48 -6.21
CA THR A 86 -10.78 5.06 -6.25
C THR A 86 -10.99 3.75 -5.51
N VAL A 87 -10.16 2.74 -5.80
CA VAL A 87 -10.19 1.44 -5.14
C VAL A 87 -9.98 1.59 -3.63
N LYS A 88 -8.94 2.31 -3.20
CA LYS A 88 -8.65 2.58 -1.79
C LYS A 88 -9.82 3.24 -1.07
N LYS A 89 -10.47 4.24 -1.68
CA LYS A 89 -11.65 4.87 -1.09
C LYS A 89 -12.82 3.89 -0.94
N ILE A 90 -13.10 3.07 -1.96
CA ILE A 90 -14.19 2.10 -1.92
C ILE A 90 -13.93 1.04 -0.86
N THR A 91 -12.72 0.45 -0.84
CA THR A 91 -12.35 -0.58 0.15
C THR A 91 -12.35 -0.04 1.56
N THR A 92 -11.95 1.22 1.78
CA THR A 92 -12.09 1.90 3.08
C THR A 92 -13.54 1.93 3.56
N ASN A 93 -14.47 2.39 2.73
CA ASN A 93 -15.88 2.44 3.14
C ASN A 93 -16.45 1.04 3.41
N VAL A 94 -16.16 0.07 2.53
CA VAL A 94 -16.64 -1.32 2.69
C VAL A 94 -16.10 -1.95 3.98
N LEU A 95 -14.82 -1.72 4.30
CA LEU A 95 -14.25 -2.22 5.55
C LEU A 95 -14.90 -1.57 6.77
N CYS A 96 -15.11 -0.26 6.75
CA CYS A 96 -15.80 0.44 7.84
C CYS A 96 -17.21 -0.11 8.06
N ASP A 97 -17.99 -0.29 6.99
CA ASP A 97 -19.32 -0.90 7.04
C ASP A 97 -19.27 -2.30 7.65
N HIS A 98 -18.33 -3.14 7.19
CA HIS A 98 -18.18 -4.50 7.68
C HIS A 98 -17.82 -4.54 9.18
N LEU A 99 -16.88 -3.71 9.62
CA LEU A 99 -16.48 -3.60 11.02
C LEU A 99 -17.65 -3.14 11.91
N ALA A 100 -18.46 -2.20 11.43
CA ALA A 100 -19.62 -1.71 12.16
C ALA A 100 -20.71 -2.79 12.28
N GLN A 101 -20.99 -3.51 11.20
CA GLN A 101 -21.94 -4.63 11.20
C GLN A 101 -21.50 -5.78 12.10
N ALA A 102 -20.19 -6.02 12.19
CA ALA A 102 -19.60 -6.99 13.12
C ALA A 102 -19.52 -6.50 14.58
N GLY A 103 -19.97 -5.27 14.87
CA GLY A 103 -20.07 -4.74 16.22
C GLY A 103 -18.79 -4.11 16.79
N PHE A 104 -17.74 -3.93 15.99
CA PHE A 104 -16.49 -3.35 16.46
C PHE A 104 -16.64 -1.85 16.72
N ALA A 105 -16.56 -1.41 17.98
CA ALA A 105 -16.55 0.03 18.33
C ALA A 105 -15.22 0.71 17.95
N SER A 106 -14.13 -0.06 17.92
CA SER A 106 -12.79 0.40 17.58
C SER A 106 -11.98 -0.72 16.94
N VAL A 107 -10.92 -0.33 16.23
CA VAL A 107 -9.94 -1.21 15.60
C VAL A 107 -8.59 -0.51 15.65
N SER A 108 -7.48 -1.26 15.76
CA SER A 108 -6.15 -0.68 15.69
C SER A 108 -5.87 -0.13 14.29
N GLU A 109 -5.10 0.94 14.22
CA GLU A 109 -4.69 1.59 12.97
C GLU A 109 -3.87 0.64 12.09
N GLN A 110 -3.01 -0.17 12.70
CA GLN A 110 -2.16 -1.14 12.02
C GLN A 110 -2.99 -2.21 11.31
N SER A 111 -3.91 -2.85 12.02
CA SER A 111 -4.75 -3.91 11.46
C SER A 111 -5.73 -3.35 10.44
N PHE A 112 -6.27 -2.15 10.68
CA PHE A 112 -7.11 -1.46 9.71
C PHE A 112 -6.36 -1.20 8.40
N ASN A 113 -5.17 -0.62 8.45
CA ASN A 113 -4.38 -0.32 7.27
C ASN A 113 -3.92 -1.59 6.54
N PHE A 114 -3.59 -2.65 7.28
CA PHE A 114 -3.23 -3.94 6.70
C PHE A 114 -4.38 -4.55 5.89
N ASP A 115 -5.59 -4.59 6.46
CA ASP A 115 -6.78 -5.09 5.77
C ASP A 115 -7.09 -4.24 4.52
N ILE A 116 -6.99 -2.91 4.62
CA ILE A 116 -7.14 -2.02 3.45
C ILE A 116 -6.12 -2.34 2.37
N ASP A 117 -4.84 -2.44 2.70
CA ASP A 117 -3.79 -2.68 1.70
C ASP A 117 -3.97 -4.06 1.02
N CYS A 118 -4.39 -5.09 1.76
CA CYS A 118 -4.78 -6.40 1.20
C CYS A 118 -5.95 -6.29 0.21
N PHE A 119 -7.04 -5.61 0.61
CA PHE A 119 -8.21 -5.47 -0.26
C PHE A 119 -7.90 -4.62 -1.49
N VAL A 120 -7.12 -3.56 -1.32
CA VAL A 120 -6.66 -2.72 -2.43
C VAL A 120 -5.82 -3.54 -3.39
N TRP A 121 -4.89 -4.36 -2.92
CA TRP A 121 -4.09 -5.24 -3.78
C TRP A 121 -4.97 -6.09 -4.69
N ASN A 122 -5.86 -6.87 -4.09
CA ASN A 122 -6.73 -7.81 -4.81
C ASN A 122 -7.63 -7.09 -5.81
N GLN A 123 -8.25 -5.98 -5.40
CA GLN A 123 -9.15 -5.23 -6.27
C GLN A 123 -8.40 -4.48 -7.38
N TYR A 124 -7.20 -3.97 -7.09
CA TYR A 124 -6.41 -3.20 -8.05
C TYR A 124 -5.91 -4.08 -9.20
N PHE A 125 -5.43 -5.29 -8.90
CA PHE A 125 -4.93 -6.24 -9.90
C PHE A 125 -6.03 -7.16 -10.48
N SER A 126 -7.28 -7.08 -10.01
CA SER A 126 -8.38 -7.96 -10.44
C SER A 126 -8.59 -8.05 -11.96
N ASP A 127 -8.34 -6.97 -12.71
CA ASP A 127 -8.47 -6.94 -14.17
C ASP A 127 -7.48 -7.87 -14.90
N LEU A 128 -6.42 -8.32 -14.22
CA LEU A 128 -5.43 -9.27 -14.75
C LEU A 128 -5.91 -10.73 -14.69
N GLY A 129 -7.05 -11.00 -14.03
CA GLY A 129 -7.59 -12.36 -13.91
C GLY A 129 -6.60 -13.32 -13.26
N ASP A 130 -6.35 -14.45 -13.92
CA ASP A 130 -5.42 -15.49 -13.45
C ASP A 130 -3.95 -15.04 -13.46
N GLU A 131 -3.61 -13.93 -14.14
CA GLU A 131 -2.27 -13.34 -14.14
C GLU A 131 -2.07 -12.34 -13.00
N ALA A 132 -3.09 -12.10 -12.16
CA ALA A 132 -2.98 -11.20 -11.03
C ALA A 132 -1.94 -11.73 -10.01
N PRO A 133 -0.97 -10.91 -9.58
CA PRO A 133 -0.01 -11.35 -8.59
C PRO A 133 -0.71 -11.58 -7.25
N GLU A 134 -0.32 -12.66 -6.56
CA GLU A 134 -0.77 -12.90 -5.19
C GLU A 134 -0.30 -11.77 -4.27
N CYS A 135 -1.14 -11.43 -3.29
CA CYS A 135 -0.80 -10.43 -2.29
C CYS A 135 0.33 -10.95 -1.38
N PRO A 136 1.54 -10.35 -1.40
CA PRO A 136 2.73 -10.92 -0.76
C PRO A 136 2.60 -11.04 0.75
N TRP A 137 1.74 -10.24 1.36
CA TRP A 137 1.56 -10.20 2.80
C TRP A 137 0.37 -11.04 3.30
N MET A 138 -0.40 -11.68 2.42
CA MET A 138 -1.45 -12.63 2.84
C MET A 138 -0.97 -13.78 3.72
N PRO A 139 0.27 -14.31 3.61
CA PRO A 139 0.76 -15.31 4.55
C PRO A 139 0.92 -14.79 6.00
N TYR A 140 1.09 -13.48 6.17
CA TYR A 140 1.11 -12.82 7.50
C TYR A 140 -0.29 -12.46 7.99
N TYR A 141 -1.34 -12.86 7.25
CA TYR A 141 -2.73 -12.76 7.66
C TYR A 141 -3.00 -13.77 8.80
N GLY A 142 -2.62 -13.39 10.02
CA GLY A 142 -2.65 -14.24 11.21
C GLY A 142 -3.70 -13.85 12.25
N SER A 143 -4.09 -14.83 13.07
CA SER A 143 -5.18 -14.78 14.07
C SER A 143 -5.06 -13.72 15.16
N ASN A 144 -3.86 -13.17 15.39
CA ASN A 144 -3.59 -12.16 16.43
C ASN A 144 -3.78 -10.70 15.98
N ARG A 145 -4.28 -10.45 14.78
CA ARG A 145 -4.48 -9.08 14.25
C ARG A 145 -5.49 -8.23 15.02
N TYR A 146 -6.38 -8.84 15.80
CA TYR A 146 -7.26 -8.13 16.72
C TYR A 146 -6.76 -8.19 18.16
N GLU A 147 -5.52 -8.66 18.42
CA GLU A 147 -4.84 -8.26 19.65
C GLU A 147 -4.73 -6.76 19.58
N HIS A 148 -5.66 -6.16 20.29
CA HIS A 148 -6.02 -4.77 20.36
C HIS A 148 -4.81 -4.00 20.88
N VAL A 149 -3.75 -3.83 20.10
CA VAL A 149 -2.55 -3.14 20.55
C VAL A 149 -2.24 -1.99 19.62
N GLY A 150 -2.02 -0.83 20.23
CA GLY A 150 -1.62 0.37 19.53
C GLY A 150 -2.77 1.34 19.33
N ARG A 151 -2.53 2.33 18.47
CA ARG A 151 -3.44 3.46 18.28
C ARG A 151 -4.72 3.02 17.58
N VAL A 152 -5.85 3.56 18.00
CA VAL A 152 -7.12 3.39 17.30
C VAL A 152 -7.06 4.04 15.91
N SER A 153 -7.63 3.38 14.89
CA SER A 153 -7.74 3.92 13.54
C SER A 153 -8.56 5.22 13.50
N GLU A 154 -7.89 6.34 13.22
CA GLU A 154 -8.54 7.65 13.04
C GLU A 154 -9.60 7.62 11.95
N VAL A 155 -9.31 6.94 10.83
CA VAL A 155 -10.21 6.83 9.68
C VAL A 155 -11.52 6.15 10.08
N TYR A 156 -11.43 5.03 10.81
CA TYR A 156 -12.63 4.32 11.24
C TYR A 156 -13.42 5.12 12.29
N GLN A 157 -12.75 5.80 13.22
CA GLN A 157 -13.44 6.63 14.23
C GLN A 157 -14.14 7.83 13.60
N GLN A 158 -13.49 8.50 12.65
CA GLN A 158 -14.12 9.60 11.91
C GLN A 158 -15.34 9.09 11.13
N TRP A 159 -15.21 7.94 10.46
CA TRP A 159 -16.33 7.33 9.75
C TRP A 159 -17.49 7.01 10.69
N ARG A 160 -17.23 6.41 11.87
CA ARG A 160 -18.28 6.13 12.87
C ARG A 160 -18.95 7.40 13.37
N HIS A 161 -18.18 8.44 13.65
CA HIS A 161 -18.69 9.77 14.01
C HIS A 161 -19.64 10.31 12.94
N ASP A 162 -19.25 10.24 11.66
CA ASP A 162 -20.05 10.72 10.54
C ASP A 162 -21.34 9.91 10.35
N GLN A 163 -21.36 8.64 10.75
CA GLN A 163 -22.56 7.79 10.78
C GLN A 163 -23.42 7.97 12.05
N GLY A 164 -23.02 8.83 13.00
CA GLY A 164 -23.72 9.00 14.27
C GLY A 164 -23.63 7.79 15.21
N LEU A 165 -22.61 6.95 15.04
CA LEU A 165 -22.38 5.76 15.85
C LEU A 165 -21.50 6.07 17.07
N PRO A 166 -21.66 5.34 18.20
CA PRO A 166 -20.74 5.45 19.34
C PRO A 166 -19.31 5.13 18.90
N PHE A 167 -18.34 5.95 19.30
CA PHE A 167 -16.96 5.87 18.84
C PHE A 167 -15.99 6.11 20.00
N VAL A 168 -14.77 5.60 19.88
CA VAL A 168 -13.68 5.73 20.87
C VAL A 168 -12.71 6.80 20.38
N SER A 169 -12.13 7.60 21.28
CA SER A 169 -11.15 8.61 20.87
C SER A 169 -10.00 7.97 20.09
N PRO A 170 -9.56 8.55 18.95
CA PRO A 170 -8.42 8.02 18.20
C PRO A 170 -7.09 8.07 18.96
N HIS A 171 -7.03 8.81 20.07
CA HIS A 171 -5.87 8.85 20.96
C HIS A 171 -5.89 7.75 22.03
N THR A 172 -6.95 6.96 22.11
CA THR A 172 -7.01 5.80 22.98
C THR A 172 -6.04 4.74 22.45
N GLN A 173 -5.19 4.21 23.33
CA GLN A 173 -4.46 2.98 23.05
C GLN A 173 -5.38 1.81 23.34
N LEU A 174 -5.41 0.89 22.40
CA LEU A 174 -5.96 -0.42 22.62
C LEU A 174 -4.88 -1.24 23.35
N ASP A 175 -5.30 -2.00 24.39
CA ASP A 175 -4.46 -2.97 25.09
C ASP A 175 -4.98 -4.41 24.86
N VAL A 176 -4.10 -5.42 24.96
CA VAL A 176 -4.51 -6.82 24.95
C VAL A 176 -5.34 -7.10 26.22
N PRO A 177 -6.53 -7.72 26.13
CA PRO A 177 -7.22 -8.21 27.31
C PRO A 177 -6.33 -9.23 28.05
N GLU A 178 -6.11 -9.04 29.35
CA GLU A 178 -5.42 -10.03 30.22
C GLU A 178 -6.07 -11.41 30.18
#